data_AF-F3Y9M8-F1
#
_entry.id   AF-F3Y9M8-F1
#
_cell.length_a   1.000
_cell.length_b   1.000
_cell.length_c   1.000
_cell.angle_alpha   90.00
_cell.angle_beta   90.00
_cell.angle_gamma   90.00
#
_symmetry.space_group_name_H-M   'P 1'
#
loop_
_entity.id
_entity.type
_entity.pdbx_description
1 polymer ?
#
loop_
_entity_poly.entity_id
_entity_poly.type
_entity_poly.pdbx_seq_one_letter_code
_entity_poly.pdbx_strand_id
1 'polypeptide(L)'
;MVIEYPVQLTTGEKKILAEIQIRTLAMNFWATIEHSLNYKYQGHFPEEIQDRLQRAAEAAYQLDEEMSSIREEIQEAQHYFSHGRRIIKNEYFPYSITDNQQNK
;
A
#
# COMPACT_ATOMS: atom_id res chain seq x y z
N MET A 1 9.25 -6.30 -8.81
CA MET A 1 9.74 -7.53 -8.12
C MET A 1 9.34 -8.72 -8.97
N VAL A 2 10.26 -9.64 -9.25
CA VAL A 2 9.95 -10.85 -10.02
C VAL A 2 10.03 -12.04 -9.09
N ILE A 3 8.98 -12.86 -9.09
CA ILE A 3 8.88 -14.07 -8.29
C ILE A 3 8.78 -15.30 -9.19
N GLU A 4 9.29 -16.42 -8.71
CA GLU A 4 8.97 -17.72 -9.28
C GLU A 4 7.78 -18.31 -8.52
N TYR A 5 6.68 -18.59 -9.22
CA TYR A 5 5.46 -19.14 -8.63
C TYR A 5 5.14 -20.52 -9.24
N PRO A 6 5.05 -21.59 -8.44
CA PRO A 6 4.65 -22.90 -8.94
C PRO A 6 3.14 -22.95 -9.17
N VAL A 7 2.73 -23.14 -10.42
CA VAL A 7 1.33 -23.32 -10.81
C VAL A 7 1.07 -24.80 -11.07
N GLN A 8 0.04 -25.35 -10.41
CA GLN A 8 -0.38 -26.73 -10.63
C GLN A 8 -1.27 -26.84 -11.86
N LEU A 9 -0.83 -27.59 -12.87
CA LEU A 9 -1.60 -27.89 -14.08
C LEU A 9 -1.98 -29.38 -14.10
N THR A 10 -2.91 -29.76 -14.97
CA THR A 10 -3.29 -31.18 -15.18
C THR A 10 -2.13 -32.02 -15.71
N THR A 11 -1.13 -31.40 -16.33
CA THR A 11 0.10 -32.04 -16.85
C THR A 11 1.26 -32.04 -15.85
N GLY A 12 1.06 -31.53 -14.63
CA GLY A 12 2.10 -31.42 -13.58
C GLY A 12 2.35 -29.99 -13.09
N GLU A 13 3.32 -29.83 -12.19
CA GLU A 13 3.73 -28.52 -11.68
C GLU A 13 4.55 -27.76 -12.72
N LYS A 14 4.21 -26.49 -12.95
CA LYS A 14 5.00 -25.58 -13.79
C LYS A 14 5.34 -24.33 -13.02
N LYS A 15 6.64 -24.08 -12.86
CA LYS A 15 7.18 -22.83 -12.33
C LYS A 15 7.09 -21.75 -13.38
N ILE A 16 6.41 -20.65 -13.05
CA ILE A 16 6.30 -19.48 -13.91
C ILE A 16 6.95 -18.27 -13.24
N LEU A 17 7.49 -17.37 -14.05
CA LEU A 17 7.92 -16.06 -13.58
C LEU A 17 6.71 -15.13 -13.58
N ALA A 18 6.46 -14.49 -12.46
CA ALA A 18 5.43 -13.47 -12.31
C ALA A 18 6.06 -12.16 -11.82
N GLU A 19 5.61 -11.05 -12.37
CA GLU A 19 6.03 -9.73 -11.93
C GLU A 19 4.96 -9.10 -11.04
N ILE A 20 5.35 -8.68 -9.84
CA ILE A 20 4.50 -7.94 -8.91
C ILE A 20 4.93 -6.47 -8.95
N GLN A 21 3.95 -5.64 -9.30
CA GLN A 21 4.03 -4.18 -9.36
C GLN A 21 3.15 -3.60 -8.25
N ILE A 22 3.75 -2.88 -7.32
CA ILE A 22 3.05 -2.18 -6.24
C ILE A 22 3.08 -0.69 -6.59
N ARG A 23 1.91 -0.05 -6.63
CA ARG A 23 1.76 1.36 -7.02
C ARG A 23 0.79 2.07 -6.08
N THR A 24 1.04 3.35 -5.83
CA THR A 24 0.02 4.24 -5.27
C THR A 24 -1.08 4.51 -6.29
N LEU A 25 -2.22 5.04 -5.84
CA LEU A 25 -3.31 5.40 -6.74
C LEU A 25 -2.86 6.49 -7.73
N ALA A 26 -2.10 7.49 -7.26
CA ALA A 26 -1.64 8.60 -8.09
C ALA A 26 -0.63 8.13 -9.15
N MET A 27 0.33 7.26 -8.78
CA MET A 27 1.25 6.64 -9.75
C MET A 27 0.51 5.81 -10.80
N ASN A 28 -0.50 5.03 -10.39
CA ASN A 28 -1.28 4.22 -11.34
C ASN A 28 -2.06 5.10 -12.33
N PHE A 29 -2.64 6.20 -11.84
CA PHE A 29 -3.36 7.15 -12.68
C PHE A 29 -2.42 7.81 -13.70
N TRP A 30 -1.27 8.32 -13.24
CA TRP A 30 -0.27 8.93 -14.11
C TRP A 30 0.24 7.96 -15.18
N ALA A 31 0.63 6.74 -14.79
CA ALA A 31 1.15 5.73 -15.71
C ALA A 31 0.11 5.28 -16.76
N THR A 32 -1.17 5.25 -16.40
CA THR A 32 -2.24 4.90 -17.35
C THR A 32 -2.37 5.95 -18.45
N ILE A 33 -2.30 7.23 -18.08
CA ILE A 33 -2.37 8.34 -19.03
C ILE A 33 -1.11 8.40 -19.90
N GLU A 34 0.07 8.29 -19.29
CA GLU A 34 1.36 8.25 -20.00
C GLU A 34 1.36 7.13 -21.04
N HIS A 35 0.98 5.91 -20.64
CA HIS A 35 0.96 4.76 -21.55
C HIS A 35 -0.03 4.95 -22.70
N SER A 36 -1.24 5.45 -22.41
CA SER A 36 -2.26 5.72 -23.42
C SER A 36 -1.80 6.77 -24.45
N LEU A 37 -1.10 7.81 -23.98
CA LEU A 37 -0.53 8.83 -24.86
C LEU A 37 0.65 8.26 -25.66
N ASN A 38 1.54 7.50 -25.02
CA ASN A 38 2.67 6.88 -25.70
C ASN A 38 2.22 5.98 -26.85
N TYR A 39 1.17 5.19 -26.63
CA TYR A 39 0.55 4.36 -27.66
C TYR A 39 0.00 5.19 -28.83
N LYS A 40 -0.66 6.31 -28.56
CA LYS A 40 -1.25 7.18 -29.58
C LYS A 40 -0.19 7.93 -30.41
N TYR A 41 0.89 8.36 -29.79
CA TYR A 41 1.93 9.19 -30.41
C TYR A 41 3.17 8.40 -30.86
N GLN A 42 3.19 7.08 -30.67
CA GLN A 42 4.31 6.19 -31.05
C GLN A 42 5.67 6.72 -30.55
N GLY A 43 5.70 7.22 -29.31
CA GLY A 43 6.90 7.81 -28.69
C GLY A 43 7.32 9.20 -29.18
N HIS A 44 6.64 9.79 -30.16
CA HIS A 44 6.93 11.16 -30.65
C HIS A 44 5.95 12.16 -30.03
N PHE A 45 6.21 12.50 -28.76
CA PHE A 45 5.38 13.44 -28.03
C PHE A 45 5.61 14.88 -28.51
N PRO A 46 4.54 15.67 -28.70
CA PRO A 46 4.67 17.12 -28.71
C PRO A 46 5.25 17.59 -27.37
N GLU A 47 6.22 18.51 -27.41
CA GLU A 47 6.93 19.05 -26.23
C GLU A 47 5.94 19.55 -25.15
N GLU A 48 4.86 20.20 -25.56
CA GLU A 48 3.80 20.69 -24.65
C GLU A 48 3.14 19.57 -23.82
N ILE A 49 2.93 18.39 -24.42
CA ILE A 49 2.32 17.24 -23.73
C ILE A 49 3.31 16.62 -22.76
N GLN A 50 4.59 16.57 -23.13
CA GLN A 50 5.66 16.07 -22.27
C GLN A 50 5.79 16.94 -21.01
N ASP A 51 5.83 18.26 -21.16
CA ASP A 51 5.88 19.21 -20.04
C ASP A 51 4.66 19.10 -19.11
N ARG A 52 3.48 18.87 -19.68
CA ARG A 52 2.26 18.64 -18.89
C ARG A 52 2.30 17.31 -18.14
N LEU A 53 2.77 16.24 -18.77
CA LEU A 53 2.93 14.93 -18.13
C LEU A 53 3.94 14.99 -16.99
N GLN A 54 5.05 15.69 -17.18
CA GLN A 54 6.07 15.88 -16.15
C GLN A 54 5.51 16.63 -14.94
N ARG A 55 4.84 17.78 -15.16
CA ARG A 55 4.19 18.52 -14.06
C ARG A 55 3.14 17.71 -13.32
N ALA A 56 2.36 16.90 -14.06
CA ALA A 56 1.38 16.02 -13.45
C ALA A 56 2.03 14.91 -12.61
N ALA A 57 3.18 14.37 -13.05
CA ALA A 57 3.96 13.38 -12.29
C ALA A 57 4.41 13.96 -10.95
N GLU A 58 4.93 15.19 -10.98
CA GLU A 58 5.46 15.87 -9.80
C GLU A 58 4.34 16.23 -8.81
N ALA A 59 3.20 16.70 -9.30
CA ALA A 59 2.02 16.93 -8.47
C ALA A 59 1.48 15.64 -7.83
N ALA A 60 1.45 14.54 -8.60
CA ALA A 60 1.03 13.22 -8.07
C ALA A 60 1.98 12.73 -6.96
N TYR A 61 3.29 12.92 -7.14
CA TYR A 61 4.29 12.57 -6.14
C TYR A 61 4.12 13.38 -4.85
N GLN A 62 3.97 14.71 -4.96
CA GLN A 62 3.76 15.58 -3.80
C GLN A 62 2.49 15.21 -3.02
N LEU A 63 1.40 14.90 -3.74
CA LEU A 63 0.15 14.45 -3.12
C LEU A 63 0.32 13.13 -2.35
N ASP A 64 1.04 12.16 -2.93
CA ASP A 64 1.30 10.88 -2.25
C ASP A 64 2.16 11.07 -0.99
N GLU A 65 3.17 11.95 -1.04
CA GLU A 65 4.03 12.29 0.12
C GLU A 65 3.21 12.93 1.25
N GLU A 66 2.37 13.92 0.93
CA GLU A 66 1.49 14.56 1.91
C GLU A 66 0.54 13.55 2.57
N MET A 67 -0.07 12.68 1.75
CA MET A 67 -0.96 11.64 2.26
C MET A 67 -0.22 10.59 3.11
N SER A 68 1.05 10.29 2.79
CA SER A 68 1.90 9.43 3.60
C SER A 68 2.16 10.04 4.97
N SER A 69 2.53 11.32 5.02
CA SER A 69 2.76 12.06 6.28
C SER A 69 1.50 12.10 7.15
N ILE A 70 0.33 12.42 6.57
CA ILE A 70 -0.95 12.41 7.30
C ILE A 70 -1.24 11.01 7.87
N ARG A 71 -0.96 9.96 7.10
CA ARG A 71 -1.16 8.58 7.55
C ARG A 71 -0.25 8.23 8.74
N GLU A 72 1.00 8.67 8.73
CA GLU A 72 1.93 8.46 9.84
C GLU A 72 1.43 9.14 11.11
N GLU A 73 1.01 10.40 11.03
CA GLU A 73 0.45 11.14 12.17
C GLU A 73 -0.81 10.44 12.75
N ILE A 74 -1.71 9.97 11.88
CA ILE A 74 -2.91 9.23 12.32
C ILE A 74 -2.52 7.92 13.01
N GLN A 75 -1.53 7.19 12.48
CA GLN A 75 -1.08 5.93 13.08
C GLN A 75 -0.45 6.17 14.46
N GLU A 76 0.36 7.22 14.59
CA GLU A 76 0.93 7.63 15.87
C GLU A 76 -0.17 7.98 16.88
N ALA A 77 -1.14 8.82 16.48
CA ALA A 77 -2.27 9.17 17.33
C ALA A 77 -3.07 7.93 17.78
N GLN A 78 -3.40 7.01 16.85
CA GLN A 78 -4.08 5.75 17.19
C GLN A 78 -3.27 4.86 18.13
N HIS A 79 -1.95 4.84 17.99
CA HIS A 79 -1.06 4.14 18.91
C HIS A 79 -1.14 4.73 20.32
N TYR A 80 -1.11 6.05 20.47
CA TYR A 80 -1.30 6.72 21.77
C TYR A 80 -2.68 6.44 22.38
N PHE A 81 -3.76 6.52 21.60
CA PHE A 81 -5.12 6.25 22.11
C PHE A 81 -5.38 4.78 22.47
N SER A 82 -4.73 3.83 21.80
CA SER A 82 -4.83 2.40 22.13
C SER A 82 -4.02 2.06 23.39
N HIS A 83 -2.84 2.66 23.58
CA HIS A 83 -2.08 2.55 24.83
C HIS A 83 -2.79 3.22 26.01
N GLY A 84 -3.34 4.42 25.82
CA GLY A 84 -4.17 5.10 26.81
C GLY A 84 -5.34 4.23 27.27
N ARG A 85 -6.12 3.65 26.34
CA ARG A 85 -7.19 2.70 26.69
C ARG A 85 -6.70 1.47 27.45
N ARG A 86 -5.51 0.96 27.17
CA ARG A 86 -4.94 -0.20 27.86
C ARG A 86 -4.56 0.13 29.31
N ILE A 87 -4.00 1.32 29.56
CA ILE A 87 -3.70 1.83 30.90
C ILE A 87 -5.00 2.00 31.70
N ILE A 88 -5.99 2.68 31.13
CA ILE A 88 -7.29 2.90 31.82
C ILE A 88 -7.99 1.56 32.11
N LYS A 89 -7.90 0.57 31.22
CA LYS A 89 -8.50 -0.75 31.46
C LYS A 89 -7.81 -1.53 32.59
N ASN A 90 -6.50 -1.36 32.75
CA ASN A 90 -5.71 -2.05 33.77
C ASN A 90 -5.85 -1.40 35.16
N GLU A 91 -6.05 -0.08 35.23
CA GLU A 91 -6.27 0.65 36.48
C GLU A 91 -7.67 0.45 37.08
N TYR A 92 -8.71 0.32 36.25
CA TYR A 92 -10.10 0.26 36.73
C TYR A 92 -10.64 -1.17 36.95
N PHE A 93 -9.99 -2.22 36.44
CA PHE A 93 -10.36 -3.62 36.71
C PHE A 93 -9.14 -4.50 37.02
N PRO A 94 -8.51 -4.37 38.21
CA PRO A 94 -7.36 -5.17 38.59
C PRO A 94 -7.68 -6.61 39.06
N TYR A 95 -8.96 -6.99 39.17
CA TYR A 95 -9.34 -8.33 39.66
C TYR A 95 -10.42 -8.99 38.80
N SER A 96 -10.07 -10.09 38.13
CA SER A 96 -10.79 -11.38 38.20
C SER A 96 -10.26 -12.37 37.16
N ILE A 97 -9.16 -13.05 37.47
CA ILE A 97 -9.06 -14.49 37.23
C ILE A 97 -8.47 -15.08 38.51
N THR A 98 -9.32 -15.48 39.45
CA THR A 98 -8.94 -16.53 40.38
C THR A 98 -8.98 -17.82 39.59
N ASP A 99 -7.81 -18.39 39.34
CA ASP A 99 -7.63 -19.79 38.97
C ASP A 99 -8.54 -20.64 39.85
N ASN A 100 -9.54 -21.28 39.23
CA ASN A 100 -10.22 -22.40 39.85
C ASN A 100 -9.94 -23.66 39.04
N GLN A 101 -9.00 -24.41 39.59
CA GLN A 101 -8.71 -25.81 39.37
C GLN A 101 -10.00 -26.63 39.14
N GLN A 102 -10.06 -27.39 38.03
CA GLN A 102 -10.74 -28.68 37.79
C GLN A 102 -10.91 -28.83 36.26
N ASN A 103 -10.48 -29.87 35.56
CA ASN A 103 -10.28 -31.30 35.84
C ASN A 103 -9.08 -31.79 34.99
N LYS A 104 -8.13 -32.58 35.51
CA LYS A 104 -8.19 -34.04 35.70
C LYS A 104 -8.61 -34.83 34.47
#